data_AF-A0A6P0IZW3-F1
#
_entry.id   AF-A0A6P0IZW3-F1
#
_cell.length_a   1.000
_cell.length_b   1.000
_cell.length_c   1.000
_cell.angle_alpha   90.00
_cell.angle_beta   90.00
_cell.angle_gamma   90.00
#
_symmetry.space_group_name_H-M   'P 1'
#
loop_
_entity.id
_entity.type
_entity.pdbx_description
1 polymer ?
#
loop_
_entity_poly.entity_id
_entity_poly.type
_entity_poly.pdbx_seq_one_letter_code
_entity_poly.pdbx_strand_id
1 'polypeptide(L)'
;MERSNIRKHKTTTRNKGYITLIKPSNKSLKGIKKKIKVEFAKLKGSSVQQLIGKLQPIIRGWTNYHNGVVAKDTFNKLEDYIS
;
A
#
# COMPACT_ATOMS: atom_id res chain seq x y z
N MET A 1 8.91 6.71 16.25
CA MET A 1 9.35 7.13 14.90
C MET A 1 9.98 5.92 14.24
N GLU A 2 9.32 5.28 13.26
CA GLU A 2 9.83 4.04 12.64
C GLU A 2 10.97 4.43 11.70
N ARG A 3 12.23 4.12 12.08
CA ARG A 3 13.41 4.47 11.29
C ARG A 3 13.40 3.66 9.99
N SER A 4 13.20 4.32 8.86
CA SER A 4 13.37 3.71 7.54
C SER A 4 14.81 3.18 7.43
N ASN A 5 14.96 1.86 7.30
CA ASN A 5 16.27 1.22 7.19
C ASN A 5 16.79 1.43 5.75
N ILE A 6 17.42 2.59 5.49
CA ILE A 6 17.85 3.01 4.14
C ILE A 6 19.13 2.25 3.76
N ARG A 7 18.98 1.16 3.01
CA ARG A 7 20.09 0.42 2.41
C ARG A 7 20.40 0.98 1.02
N LYS A 8 21.69 1.13 0.69
CA LYS A 8 22.18 1.49 -0.65
C LYS A 8 22.60 0.21 -1.38
N HIS A 9 22.03 -0.04 -2.54
CA HIS A 9 22.36 -1.18 -3.39
C HIS A 9 23.31 -0.73 -4.50
N LYS A 10 24.43 -1.42 -4.71
CA LYS A 10 25.36 -1.13 -5.82
C LYS A 10 24.65 -1.36 -7.16
N THR A 11 24.88 -0.47 -8.12
CA THR A 11 24.36 -0.62 -9.48
C THR A 11 25.34 -0.03 -10.48
N THR A 12 25.47 -0.69 -11.63
CA THR A 12 26.36 -0.28 -12.72
C THR A 12 25.69 0.71 -13.68
N THR A 13 24.35 0.84 -13.63
CA THR A 13 23.57 1.61 -14.60
C THR A 13 23.31 3.06 -14.20
N ARG A 14 23.51 3.42 -12.92
CA ARG A 14 23.36 4.82 -12.46
C ARG A 14 24.72 5.49 -12.33
N ASN A 15 24.81 6.74 -12.76
CA ASN A 15 26.00 7.60 -12.58
C ASN A 15 26.52 7.65 -11.14
N LYS A 16 25.60 7.54 -10.15
CA LYS A 16 25.95 7.54 -8.72
C LYS A 16 26.49 6.21 -8.20
N GLY A 17 26.44 5.13 -8.99
CA GLY A 17 26.89 3.78 -8.61
C GLY A 17 25.99 3.04 -7.61
N TYR A 18 24.93 3.67 -7.12
CA TYR A 18 24.02 3.10 -6.11
C TYR A 18 22.54 3.47 -6.36
N ILE A 19 21.63 2.56 -5.97
CA ILE A 19 20.18 2.75 -5.94
C ILE A 19 19.63 2.52 -4.53
N THR A 20 18.65 3.32 -4.15
CA THR A 20 17.87 3.15 -2.92
C THR A 20 16.49 2.63 -3.29
N LEU A 21 16.13 1.47 -2.76
CA LEU A 21 14.80 0.88 -2.94
C LEU A 21 13.89 1.41 -1.84
N ILE A 22 13.08 2.42 -2.16
CA ILE A 22 12.08 2.96 -1.26
C ILE A 22 10.90 1.99 -1.25
N LYS A 23 10.54 1.47 -0.08
CA LYS A 23 9.43 0.54 0.12
C LYS A 23 8.36 1.19 1.02
N PRO A 24 7.07 0.95 0.77
CA PRO A 24 6.03 1.30 1.73
C PRO A 24 6.30 0.65 3.10
N SER A 25 6.05 1.38 4.18
CA SER A 25 6.25 0.87 5.54
C SER A 25 5.14 -0.10 5.95
N ASN A 26 5.46 -1.02 6.86
CA ASN A 26 4.46 -1.91 7.46
C ASN A 26 3.36 -1.12 8.19
N LYS A 27 3.70 0.04 8.79
CA LYS A 27 2.73 0.94 9.40
C LYS A 27 1.74 1.51 8.38
N SER A 28 2.20 1.91 7.20
CA SER A 28 1.33 2.37 6.10
C SER A 28 0.34 1.27 5.68
N LEU A 29 0.83 0.05 5.49
CA LEU A 29 0.00 -1.10 5.14
C LEU A 29 -1.04 -1.43 6.24
N LYS A 30 -0.64 -1.42 7.51
CA LYS A 30 -1.58 -1.61 8.64
C LYS A 30 -2.64 -0.51 8.69
N GLY A 31 -2.28 0.73 8.34
CA GLY A 31 -3.20 1.85 8.28
C GLY A 31 -4.32 1.65 7.26
N ILE A 32 -3.96 1.27 6.02
CA ILE A 32 -4.96 1.03 4.98
C ILE A 32 -5.84 -0.19 5.29
N LYS A 33 -5.26 -1.30 5.82
CA LYS A 33 -6.02 -2.47 6.26
C LYS A 33 -7.05 -2.11 7.35
N LYS A 34 -6.65 -1.29 8.34
CA LYS A 34 -7.56 -0.80 9.38
C LYS A 34 -8.69 0.04 8.79
N LYS A 35 -8.38 0.94 7.84
CA LYS A 35 -9.39 1.77 7.18
C LYS A 35 -10.41 0.92 6.41
N ILE A 36 -9.94 -0.05 5.63
CA ILE A 36 -10.79 -1.00 4.93
C ILE A 36 -11.68 -1.76 5.91
N LYS A 37 -11.11 -2.32 6.99
CA LYS A 37 -11.87 -3.04 8.02
C LYS A 37 -12.98 -2.19 8.65
N VAL A 38 -12.70 -0.91 8.93
CA VAL A 38 -13.68 0.01 9.51
C VAL A 38 -14.82 0.29 8.52
N GLU A 39 -14.51 0.54 7.24
CA GLU A 39 -15.55 0.77 6.23
C GLU A 39 -16.39 -0.49 5.96
N PHE A 40 -15.77 -1.67 5.94
CA PHE A 40 -16.49 -2.95 5.89
C PHE A 40 -17.46 -3.12 7.07
N ALA A 41 -17.02 -2.78 8.29
CA ALA A 41 -17.86 -2.91 9.49
C ALA A 41 -19.06 -1.96 9.46
N LYS A 42 -18.88 -0.72 8.98
CA LYS A 42 -19.96 0.27 8.83
C LYS A 42 -21.00 -0.12 7.79
N LEU A 43 -20.56 -0.81 6.74
CA LEU A 43 -21.38 -1.19 5.59
C LEU A 43 -21.91 -2.63 5.71
N LYS A 44 -21.78 -3.26 6.89
CA LYS A 44 -22.33 -4.58 7.15
C LYS A 44 -23.85 -4.55 7.01
N GLY A 45 -24.38 -5.29 6.04
CA GLY A 45 -25.82 -5.30 5.71
C GLY A 45 -26.24 -4.35 4.58
N SER A 46 -25.31 -3.56 4.03
CA SER A 46 -25.54 -2.76 2.81
C SER A 46 -25.33 -3.57 1.54
N SER A 47 -25.74 -3.02 0.39
CA SER A 47 -25.55 -3.73 -0.89
C SER A 47 -24.06 -3.79 -1.25
N VAL A 48 -23.66 -4.88 -1.93
CA VAL A 48 -22.28 -5.06 -2.42
C VAL A 48 -21.84 -3.89 -3.28
N GLN A 49 -22.76 -3.28 -4.04
CA GLN A 49 -22.47 -2.14 -4.89
C GLN A 49 -22.12 -0.87 -4.10
N GLN A 50 -22.79 -0.64 -2.97
CA GLN A 50 -22.44 0.45 -2.05
C GLN A 50 -21.07 0.22 -1.40
N LEU A 51 -20.81 -1.03 -0.99
CA LEU A 51 -19.50 -1.43 -0.45
C LEU A 51 -18.37 -1.19 -1.45
N ILE A 52 -18.52 -1.66 -2.68
CA ILE A 52 -17.56 -1.47 -3.77
C ILE A 52 -17.34 0.03 -4.03
N GLY A 53 -18.42 0.80 -4.14
CA GLY A 53 -18.35 2.25 -4.41
C GLY A 53 -17.63 3.04 -3.31
N LYS A 54 -17.65 2.57 -2.06
CA LYS A 54 -16.93 3.21 -0.94
C LYS A 54 -15.48 2.74 -0.83
N LEU A 55 -15.21 1.46 -1.05
CA LEU A 55 -13.88 0.89 -0.88
C LEU A 55 -12.93 1.19 -2.05
N GLN A 56 -13.42 1.12 -3.29
CA GLN A 56 -12.58 1.30 -4.48
C GLN A 56 -11.81 2.64 -4.49
N PRO A 57 -12.43 3.81 -4.18
CA PRO A 57 -11.70 5.07 -4.12
C PRO A 57 -10.59 5.10 -3.05
N ILE A 58 -10.80 4.42 -1.92
CA ILE A 58 -9.83 4.35 -0.83
C ILE A 58 -8.61 3.52 -1.24
N ILE A 59 -8.87 2.34 -1.83
CA ILE A 59 -7.82 1.45 -2.34
C ILE A 59 -7.05 2.15 -3.46
N ARG A 60 -7.76 2.72 -4.44
CA ARG A 60 -7.18 3.42 -5.59
C ARG A 60 -6.36 4.64 -5.18
N GLY A 61 -6.85 5.43 -4.22
CA GLY A 61 -6.09 6.56 -3.70
C GLY A 61 -4.78 6.10 -3.03
N TRP A 62 -4.83 5.01 -2.27
CA TRP A 62 -3.65 4.47 -1.60
C TRP A 62 -2.65 3.84 -2.58
N THR A 63 -3.11 3.12 -3.61
CA THR A 63 -2.22 2.56 -4.65
C THR A 63 -1.58 3.66 -5.48
N ASN A 64 -2.33 4.70 -5.87
CA ASN A 64 -1.79 5.85 -6.59
C ASN A 64 -0.68 6.56 -5.79
N TYR A 65 -0.85 6.71 -4.48
CA TYR A 65 0.17 7.31 -3.62
C TYR A 65 1.49 6.50 -3.60
N HIS A 66 1.43 5.17 -3.69
CA HIS A 66 2.61 4.28 -3.66
C HIS A 66 3.09 3.83 -5.06
N ASN A 67 2.50 4.33 -6.15
CA ASN A 67 2.84 3.89 -7.51
C ASN A 67 4.28 4.27 -7.93
N GLY A 68 4.86 5.32 -7.33
CA GLY A 68 6.23 5.76 -7.63
C GLY A 68 7.34 5.02 -6.89
N VAL A 69 7.01 4.04 -6.04
CA VAL A 69 7.98 3.35 -5.18
C VAL A 69 7.93 1.83 -5.38
N VAL A 70 8.89 1.11 -4.79
CA VAL A 70 8.97 -0.36 -4.89
C VAL A 70 7.90 -0.98 -3.99
N ALA A 71 6.67 -1.06 -4.51
CA ALA A 71 5.47 -1.43 -3.74
C ALA A 71 4.88 -2.80 -4.09
N LYS A 72 5.42 -3.54 -5.07
CA LYS A 72 4.88 -4.84 -5.54
C LYS A 72 4.48 -5.78 -4.41
N ASP A 73 5.41 -6.11 -3.51
CA ASP A 73 5.14 -7.01 -2.38
C ASP A 73 4.06 -6.47 -1.43
N THR A 74 3.95 -5.14 -1.32
CA THR A 74 2.96 -4.50 -0.45
C THR A 74 1.57 -4.55 -1.08
N PHE A 75 1.48 -4.39 -2.40
CA PHE A 75 0.24 -4.53 -3.14
C PHE A 75 -0.28 -5.96 -3.10
N ASN A 76 0.57 -6.96 -3.30
CA ASN A 76 0.17 -8.38 -3.15
C ASN A 76 -0.39 -8.66 -1.74
N LYS A 77 0.29 -8.19 -0.68
CA LYS A 77 -0.21 -8.35 0.71
C LYS A 77 -1.52 -7.62 1.01
N LEU A 78 -1.85 -6.60 0.22
CA LEU A 78 -3.13 -5.89 0.32
C LEU A 78 -4.22 -6.64 -0.45
N GLU A 79 -3.89 -7.13 -1.64
CA GLU A 79 -4.79 -7.97 -2.46
C GLU A 79 -5.18 -9.25 -1.71
N ASP A 80 -4.21 -9.98 -1.16
CA ASP A 80 -4.43 -11.19 -0.34
C ASP A 80 -5.28 -10.92 0.92
N TYR A 81 -5.43 -9.66 1.32
CA TYR A 81 -6.26 -9.28 2.46
C TYR A 81 -7.70 -8.91 2.07
N ILE A 82 -7.91 -8.53 0.81
CA ILE A 82 -9.21 -8.09 0.28
C ILE A 82 -9.90 -9.24 -0.45
N SER A 83 -9.13 -10.09 -1.14
CA SER A 83 -9.60 -11.32 -1.78
C SER A 83 -10.12 -12.33 -0.76
#